data_AF-A0ABD1S554-F1
#
_entry.id   AF-A0ABD1S554-F1
#
_cell.length_a   1.000
_cell.length_b   1.000
_cell.length_c   1.000
_cell.angle_alpha   90.00
_cell.angle_beta   90.00
_cell.angle_gamma   90.00
#
_symmetry.space_group_name_H-M   'P 1'
#
loop_
_entity.id
_entity.type
_entity.pdbx_description
1 polymer ?
#
loop_
_entity_poly.entity_id
_entity_poly.type
_entity_poly.pdbx_seq_one_letter_code
_entity_poly.pdbx_strand_id
1 'polypeptide(L)'
;MAQSPMMVSPSQLQSYEIDDDEKISPFSKGIRQCMFLHDFEMPEIGNYARQGDRDDYLLNYNANMDIAEATPVLKCNVFFLTLEESALRWYKKLPPGNIHS
;
A
#
# COMPACT_ATOMS: atom_id res chain seq x y z
N MET A 1 -11.80 38.58 25.89
CA MET A 1 -12.45 37.28 26.17
C MET A 1 -11.56 36.22 25.56
N ALA A 2 -10.81 35.48 26.39
CA ALA A 2 -9.94 34.40 25.92
C ALA A 2 -10.81 33.15 25.72
N GLN A 3 -10.88 32.64 24.50
CA GLN A 3 -11.62 31.41 24.19
C GLN A 3 -10.72 30.22 24.56
N SER A 4 -11.11 29.47 25.58
CA SER A 4 -10.44 28.23 25.98
C SER A 4 -10.44 27.20 24.83
N PRO A 5 -9.38 26.38 24.69
CA PRO A 5 -9.35 25.33 23.68
C PRO A 5 -10.39 24.26 24.02
N MET A 6 -11.26 23.95 23.06
CA MET A 6 -12.32 22.95 23.22
C MET A 6 -11.68 21.56 23.39
N MET A 7 -11.81 20.99 24.58
CA MET A 7 -11.49 19.58 24.82
C MET A 7 -12.52 18.75 24.06
N VAL A 8 -12.11 18.10 22.98
CA VAL A 8 -12.98 17.19 22.22
C VAL A 8 -13.33 15.99 23.11
N SER A 9 -14.64 15.75 23.25
CA SER A 9 -15.18 14.70 24.10
C SER A 9 -14.85 13.31 23.54
N PRO A 10 -14.54 12.30 24.38
CA PRO A 10 -14.19 10.94 23.93
C PRO A 10 -15.33 10.21 23.20
N SER A 11 -16.54 10.78 23.18
CA SER A 11 -17.73 10.24 22.51
C SER A 11 -17.85 10.59 21.02
N GLN A 12 -16.84 11.25 20.41
CA GLN A 12 -16.80 11.51 18.96
C GLN A 12 -15.97 10.48 18.18
N LEU A 13 -15.55 9.38 18.81
CA LEU A 13 -14.77 8.31 18.18
C LEU A 13 -15.62 7.32 17.35
N GLN A 14 -16.74 7.76 16.78
CA GLN A 14 -17.60 6.89 15.99
C GLN A 14 -17.84 7.44 14.59
N SER A 15 -17.33 6.67 13.63
CA SER A 15 -17.56 6.74 12.19
C SER A 15 -16.76 7.80 11.43
N TYR A 16 -15.44 7.62 11.34
CA TYR A 16 -14.86 7.79 10.00
C TYR A 16 -15.57 6.75 9.13
N GLU A 17 -16.40 7.20 8.20
CA GLU A 17 -17.00 6.32 7.21
C GLU A 17 -15.85 5.68 6.45
N ILE A 18 -15.59 4.42 6.79
CA ILE A 18 -14.62 3.58 6.11
C ILE A 18 -15.18 3.42 4.69
N ASP A 19 -14.60 4.12 3.71
CA ASP A 19 -14.93 3.98 2.30
C ASP A 19 -15.00 2.49 1.95
N ASP A 20 -15.97 2.08 1.15
CA ASP A 20 -16.21 0.66 0.80
C ASP A 20 -14.94 0.00 0.18
N ASP A 21 -14.06 0.81 -0.43
CA ASP A 21 -12.72 0.42 -0.90
C ASP A 21 -11.78 -0.08 0.21
N GLU A 22 -11.91 0.40 1.44
CA GLU A 22 -11.14 -0.11 2.58
C GLU A 22 -11.56 -1.55 2.90
N LYS A 23 -12.81 -1.96 2.62
CA LYS A 23 -13.32 -3.30 2.90
C LYS A 23 -12.85 -4.35 1.87
N ILE A 24 -12.41 -3.91 0.69
CA ILE A 24 -12.06 -4.75 -0.47
C ILE A 24 -10.54 -4.85 -0.69
N SER A 25 -9.75 -4.00 -0.03
CA SER A 25 -8.30 -4.01 -0.18
C SER A 25 -7.65 -5.35 0.22
N PRO A 26 -6.78 -5.94 -0.62
CA PRO A 26 -6.04 -7.14 -0.27
C PRO A 26 -4.99 -6.89 0.83
N PHE A 27 -4.73 -5.63 1.18
CA PHE A 27 -3.77 -5.23 2.20
C PHE A 27 -4.30 -5.33 3.63
N SER A 28 -3.44 -5.75 4.56
CA SER A 28 -3.72 -5.65 5.99
C SER A 28 -3.86 -4.20 6.49
N LYS A 29 -4.44 -4.01 7.68
CA LYS A 29 -4.63 -2.66 8.27
C LYS A 29 -3.31 -1.90 8.46
N GLY A 30 -2.22 -2.60 8.82
CA GLY A 30 -0.90 -1.98 9.00
C GLY A 30 -0.32 -1.38 7.72
N ILE A 31 -0.52 -2.05 6.57
CA ILE A 31 -0.06 -1.55 5.27
C ILE A 31 -0.95 -0.38 4.78
N ARG A 32 -2.26 -0.45 5.05
CA ARG A 32 -3.22 0.61 4.68
C ARG A 32 -2.99 1.92 5.45
N GLN A 33 -2.60 1.83 6.72
CA GLN A 33 -2.37 2.99 7.59
C GLN A 33 -0.99 3.61 7.42
N CYS A 34 -0.14 3.06 6.55
CA CYS A 34 1.14 3.65 6.24
C CYS A 34 0.86 4.98 5.54
N MET A 35 1.04 6.08 6.26
CA MET A 35 0.99 7.42 5.69
C MET A 35 1.96 7.44 4.51
N PHE A 36 1.44 7.71 3.31
CA PHE A 36 2.25 8.01 2.15
C PHE A 36 3.23 9.11 2.57
N LEU A 37 4.52 8.76 2.67
CA LEU A 37 5.57 9.74 2.79
C LEU A 37 5.46 10.59 1.54
N HIS A 38 5.16 11.87 1.73
CA HIS A 38 4.79 12.82 0.68
C HIS A 38 5.86 13.01 -0.41
N ASP A 39 7.05 12.41 -0.20
CA ASP A 39 8.24 12.54 -1.05
C ASP A 39 8.66 11.22 -1.72
N PHE A 40 7.87 10.14 -1.63
CA PHE A 40 8.19 8.90 -2.35
C PHE A 40 7.87 9.03 -3.84
N GLU A 41 8.91 8.97 -4.67
CA GLU A 41 8.78 8.80 -6.11
C GLU A 41 9.01 7.34 -6.48
N MET A 42 8.07 6.77 -7.24
CA MET A 42 8.19 5.39 -7.70
C MET A 42 9.34 5.31 -8.72
N PRO A 43 10.38 4.50 -8.48
CA PRO A 43 11.44 4.31 -9.47
C PRO A 43 10.87 3.63 -10.73
N GLU A 44 11.54 3.84 -11.87
CA GLU A 44 11.15 3.21 -13.12
C GLU A 44 11.47 1.71 -13.07
N ILE A 45 10.46 0.91 -12.72
CA ILE A 45 10.55 -0.56 -12.69
C ILE A 45 9.70 -1.11 -13.83
N GLY A 46 10.26 -2.05 -14.60
CA GLY A 46 9.52 -2.77 -15.63
C GLY A 46 8.29 -3.51 -15.07
N ASN A 47 7.29 -3.70 -15.92
CA ASN A 47 6.06 -4.38 -15.53
C ASN A 47 6.21 -5.90 -15.55
N TYR A 48 5.52 -6.57 -14.61
CA TYR A 48 5.47 -8.03 -14.53
C TYR A 48 4.11 -8.57 -14.97
N ALA A 49 4.11 -9.28 -16.10
CA ALA A 49 2.92 -9.92 -16.66
C ALA A 49 2.82 -11.44 -16.37
N ARG A 50 3.59 -11.96 -15.38
CA ARG A 50 3.81 -13.41 -15.15
C ARG A 50 4.53 -14.13 -16.30
N GLN A 51 5.23 -13.39 -17.15
CA GLN A 51 6.14 -13.95 -18.15
C GLN A 51 7.57 -13.65 -17.72
N GLY A 52 8.43 -14.67 -17.74
CA GLY A 52 9.81 -14.59 -17.24
C GLY A 52 9.98 -15.10 -15.81
N ASP A 53 11.24 -15.04 -15.34
CA ASP A 53 11.61 -15.51 -14.01
C ASP A 53 11.07 -14.56 -12.94
N ARG A 54 10.31 -15.11 -11.99
CA ARG A 54 9.69 -14.34 -10.91
C ARG A 54 10.74 -13.85 -9.91
N ASP A 55 11.75 -14.66 -9.65
CA ASP A 55 12.74 -14.38 -8.61
C ASP A 55 13.72 -13.30 -9.12
N ASP A 56 14.07 -13.30 -10.41
CA ASP A 56 14.80 -12.20 -11.06
C ASP A 56 14.01 -10.88 -11.00
N TYR A 57 12.70 -10.95 -11.26
CA TYR A 57 11.83 -9.79 -11.17
C TYR A 57 11.80 -9.22 -9.75
N LEU A 58 11.62 -10.08 -8.74
CA LEU A 58 11.61 -9.68 -7.34
C LEU A 58 12.96 -9.11 -6.90
N LEU A 59 14.07 -9.65 -7.39
CA LEU A 59 15.40 -9.13 -7.12
C LEU A 59 15.55 -7.70 -7.67
N ASN A 60 15.17 -7.48 -8.93
CA ASN A 60 15.21 -6.15 -9.55
C ASN A 60 14.26 -5.16 -8.86
N TYR A 61 13.04 -5.59 -8.54
CA TYR A 61 12.07 -4.77 -7.82
C TYR A 61 12.63 -4.33 -6.46
N ASN A 62 13.14 -5.26 -5.67
CA ASN A 62 13.69 -4.94 -4.35
C ASN A 62 14.88 -3.98 -4.44
N ALA A 63 15.81 -4.22 -5.36
CA ALA A 63 16.97 -3.35 -5.56
C ALA A 63 16.58 -1.90 -5.90
N ASN A 64 15.62 -1.70 -6.81
CA ASN A 64 15.14 -0.36 -7.17
C ASN A 64 14.44 0.33 -6.00
N MET A 65 13.61 -0.42 -5.26
CA MET A 65 12.92 0.13 -4.10
C MET A 65 13.87 0.43 -2.93
N ASP A 66 14.97 -0.34 -2.78
CA ASP A 66 16.01 -0.06 -1.79
C ASP A 66 16.79 1.23 -2.14
N ILE A 67 17.07 1.48 -3.42
CA ILE A 67 17.67 2.73 -3.89
C ILE A 67 16.76 3.93 -3.58
N ALA A 68 15.44 3.74 -3.70
CA ALA A 68 14.44 4.75 -3.34
C ALA A 68 14.16 4.83 -1.82
N GLU A 69 14.98 4.18 -0.99
CA GLU A 69 14.87 4.15 0.48
C GLU A 69 13.49 3.70 0.97
N ALA A 70 12.80 2.85 0.21
CA ALA A 70 11.45 2.43 0.53
C ALA A 70 11.43 1.42 1.67
N THR A 71 10.56 1.67 2.65
CA THR A 71 10.33 0.73 3.74
C THR A 71 9.69 -0.57 3.23
N PRO A 72 9.85 -1.72 3.94
CA PRO A 72 9.19 -2.97 3.54
C PRO A 72 7.67 -2.82 3.35
N VAL A 73 7.03 -2.00 4.18
CA VAL A 73 5.59 -1.71 4.08
C VAL A 73 5.27 -0.95 2.80
N LEU A 74 6.09 0.04 2.43
CA LEU A 74 5.92 0.81 1.20
C LEU A 74 6.14 -0.05 -0.05
N LYS A 75 7.15 -0.93 -0.02
CA LYS A 75 7.35 -1.96 -1.06
C LYS A 75 6.09 -2.78 -1.28
N CYS A 76 5.53 -3.35 -0.22
CA CYS A 76 4.28 -4.09 -0.35
C CYS A 76 3.13 -3.23 -0.89
N ASN A 77 3.00 -1.98 -0.43
CA ASN A 77 1.93 -1.09 -0.82
C ASN A 77 1.96 -0.76 -2.32
N VAL A 78 3.12 -0.45 -2.89
CA VAL A 78 3.24 0.00 -4.29
C VAL A 78 3.51 -1.11 -5.29
N PHE A 79 3.75 -2.35 -4.83
CA PHE A 79 4.04 -3.50 -5.70
C PHE A 79 2.96 -3.75 -6.76
N PHE A 80 1.69 -3.50 -6.46
CA PHE A 80 0.62 -3.72 -7.44
C PHE A 80 0.72 -2.80 -8.67
N LEU A 81 1.40 -1.66 -8.56
CA LEU A 81 1.59 -0.71 -9.66
C LEU A 81 2.52 -1.26 -10.75
N THR A 82 3.36 -2.24 -10.40
CA THR A 82 4.31 -2.86 -11.33
C THR A 82 3.77 -4.16 -11.92
N LEU A 83 2.51 -4.51 -11.64
CA LEU A 83 1.85 -5.70 -12.16
C LEU A 83 1.01 -5.36 -13.38
N GLU A 84 1.09 -6.22 -14.41
CA GLU A 84 0.28 -6.10 -15.61
C GLU A 84 -0.49 -7.39 -15.92
N GLU A 85 -1.50 -7.24 -16.79
CA GLU A 85 -2.27 -8.33 -17.38
C GLU A 85 -2.73 -9.40 -16.38
N SER A 86 -2.16 -10.61 -16.50
CA SER A 86 -2.52 -11.79 -15.73
C SER A 86 -2.07 -11.67 -14.26
N ALA A 87 -0.97 -10.97 -13.99
CA ALA A 87 -0.46 -10.75 -12.64
C ALA A 87 -1.37 -9.78 -11.88
N LEU A 88 -1.75 -8.66 -12.50
CA LEU A 88 -2.69 -7.72 -11.91
C LEU A 88 -4.07 -8.34 -11.70
N ARG A 89 -4.53 -9.18 -12.64
CA ARG A 89 -5.80 -9.90 -12.50
C ARG A 89 -5.78 -10.91 -11.35
N TRP A 90 -4.66 -11.60 -11.13
CA TRP A 90 -4.48 -12.47 -9.98
C TRP A 90 -4.49 -11.67 -8.67
N TYR A 91 -3.76 -10.55 -8.63
CA TYR A 91 -3.68 -9.67 -7.47
C TYR A 91 -5.06 -9.16 -7.01
N LYS A 92 -5.89 -8.69 -7.96
CA LYS A 92 -7.27 -8.22 -7.70
C LYS A 92 -8.22 -9.30 -7.19
N LYS A 93 -7.87 -10.59 -7.32
CA LYS A 93 -8.68 -11.72 -6.83
C LYS A 93 -8.27 -12.18 -5.43
N LEU A 94 -7.22 -11.60 -4.85
CA LEU A 94 -6.82 -11.94 -3.49
C LEU A 94 -7.92 -11.53 -2.50
N PRO A 95 -8.23 -12.37 -1.50
CA PRO A 95 -9.20 -12.01 -0.49
C PRO A 95 -8.67 -10.83 0.35
N PRO A 96 -9.57 -10.01 0.92
CA PRO A 96 -9.18 -8.86 1.74
C PRO A 96 -8.25 -9.27 2.89
N GLY A 97 -7.21 -8.47 3.11
CA GLY A 97 -6.25 -8.67 4.19
C GLY A 97 -5.33 -9.88 4.05
N ASN A 98 -5.22 -10.51 2.88
CA ASN A 98 -4.32 -11.65 2.66
C ASN A 98 -2.84 -11.24 2.51
N ILE A 99 -2.56 -9.96 2.25
CA ILE A 99 -1.21 -9.43 2.11
C ILE A 99 -0.75 -8.87 3.46
N HIS A 100 0.34 -9.43 3.96
CA HIS A 100 1.02 -9.08 5.20
C HIS A 100 2.47 -8.68 4.89
N SER A 101 3.05 -7.76 5.67
CA SER A 101 4.46 -7.34 5.54
C SER A 101 5.39 -8.22 6.35
#